data_AF-A0A4U0WA37-F1
#
_entry.id   AF-A0A4U0WA37-F1
#
_cell.length_a   1.000
_cell.length_b   1.000
_cell.length_c   1.000
_cell.angle_alpha   90.00
_cell.angle_beta   90.00
_cell.angle_gamma   90.00
#
_symmetry.space_group_name_H-M   'P 1'
#
loop_
_entity.id
_entity.type
_entity.pdbx_description
1 polymer ?
#
loop_
_entity_poly.entity_id
_entity_poly.type
_entity_poly.pdbx_seq_one_letter_code
_entity_poly.pdbx_strand_id
1 'polypeptide(L)'
;MEPGDGVQCGKAPDTSAGSLNFQHPPPTQKDRRDFSQAVEVVRVVLSDMASVEHLSTSSGAPPAVEQTTGAATAAREQHVDPLNVSGAIDEQGNVLAFDYEALRQKFDTALIDESLRQRFERVTGKKLHRLIRRGHFFSHRDLDKILDCYERGDTFFIYTGRGPSSDSMHLGHAIPFLFTKELQDIFDVPVVIMLTDDEKFQFRGAKEGRDLGEFLDYAYSNAKDIIAMGFDLKKTFIYSDVEFFGGHYMQNVTEFETLLTNNQVRGAMGFDGRYVNILSPEPATSIGMNSYPAKQCVAAFASSYPELFGAPDFCRPRPRSKGNFEKRPRKEIAAIPCLIPCAIDQDPYFRLVRDNCHRMKAPSPKPALIHAKFLTALQGPGGKMSASDPTSAIFMSDTQKQIEKKINKYAFSGGRATKEEHEKYGGNPDVDVAYDYLTYFLEDDEELAQIRESYKAGTLSTGNLKKKCIAELQKFVGGFQERRNEATDDVLDKFMTPRKMEYAGNPHPIKVEEAVVQQNGETTEEKPDRNGKRERKLEKLEQKKREKELEKLALRNRDEKSGES
;
A
#
# COMPACT_ATOMS: atom_id res chain seq x y z
N MET A 1 33.68 23.09 -71.22
CA MET A 1 33.21 23.74 -69.99
C MET A 1 32.80 22.61 -69.07
N GLU A 2 33.71 22.22 -68.19
CA GLU A 2 33.49 21.10 -67.26
C GLU A 2 32.49 21.47 -66.16
N PRO A 3 31.72 20.48 -65.66
CA PRO A 3 30.83 20.63 -64.52
C PRO A 3 31.62 20.51 -63.21
N GLY A 4 31.29 21.33 -62.21
CA GLY A 4 31.99 21.35 -60.93
C GLY A 4 31.78 20.09 -60.08
N ASP A 5 32.88 19.36 -59.89
CA ASP A 5 33.21 18.54 -58.70
C ASP A 5 33.18 19.44 -57.44
N GLY A 6 32.98 19.00 -56.19
CA GLY A 6 33.25 17.75 -55.51
C GLY A 6 33.58 18.10 -54.05
N VAL A 7 33.25 17.19 -53.14
CA VAL A 7 33.34 17.25 -51.66
C VAL A 7 34.63 17.90 -51.11
N GLN A 8 34.51 18.79 -50.11
CA GLN A 8 35.54 18.96 -49.07
C GLN A 8 34.94 19.16 -47.67
N CYS A 9 35.23 18.17 -46.82
CA CYS A 9 34.92 18.11 -45.39
C CYS A 9 35.88 19.04 -44.63
N GLY A 10 35.33 19.95 -43.82
CA GLY A 10 36.10 20.86 -42.96
C GLY A 10 36.72 20.13 -41.77
N LYS A 11 38.02 20.34 -41.57
CA LYS A 11 38.85 19.78 -40.49
C LYS A 11 38.34 20.17 -39.10
N ALA A 12 38.25 19.19 -38.21
CA ALA A 12 38.04 19.39 -36.77
C ALA A 12 39.31 19.96 -36.08
N PRO A 13 39.18 20.79 -35.05
CA PRO A 13 40.32 21.22 -34.24
C PRO A 13 40.77 20.10 -33.28
N ASP A 14 42.08 20.03 -33.13
CA ASP A 14 42.90 19.09 -32.38
C ASP A 14 42.58 19.13 -30.87
N THR A 15 42.14 18.00 -30.30
CA THR A 15 42.07 17.80 -28.84
C THR A 15 42.99 16.65 -28.45
N SER A 16 44.20 16.99 -28.02
CA SER A 16 45.11 16.08 -27.34
C SER A 16 44.48 15.64 -26.00
N ALA A 17 43.93 14.42 -26.00
CA ALA A 17 43.48 13.76 -24.79
C ALA A 17 44.70 13.34 -23.95
N GLY A 18 44.92 14.00 -22.81
CA GLY A 18 45.80 13.50 -21.77
C GLY A 18 45.19 12.25 -21.14
N SER A 19 45.77 11.09 -21.40
CA SER A 19 45.42 9.84 -20.74
C SER A 19 45.98 9.82 -19.31
N LEU A 20 45.11 9.98 -18.32
CA LEU A 20 45.44 9.65 -16.93
C LEU A 20 45.38 8.14 -16.75
N ASN A 21 46.54 7.50 -16.87
CA ASN A 21 46.72 6.07 -16.62
C ASN A 21 46.78 5.84 -15.09
N PHE A 22 45.69 5.37 -14.48
CA PHE A 22 45.73 4.85 -13.11
C PHE A 22 46.19 3.38 -13.15
N GLN A 23 47.48 3.14 -12.95
CA GLN A 23 47.98 1.81 -12.61
C GLN A 23 47.71 1.55 -11.12
N HIS A 24 46.89 0.55 -10.80
CA HIS A 24 46.77 0.06 -9.43
C HIS A 24 48.09 -0.59 -8.98
N PRO A 25 48.61 -0.29 -7.77
CA PRO A 25 49.76 -1.00 -7.23
C PRO A 25 49.41 -2.47 -6.98
N PRO A 26 50.36 -3.41 -7.14
CA PRO A 26 50.12 -4.82 -6.87
C PRO A 26 49.78 -5.04 -5.38
N PRO A 27 48.95 -6.05 -5.06
CA PRO A 27 48.49 -6.31 -3.70
C PRO A 27 49.66 -6.53 -2.76
N THR A 28 49.59 -5.90 -1.59
CA THR A 28 50.65 -5.93 -0.59
C THR A 28 50.78 -7.34 0.02
N GLN A 29 51.90 -7.60 0.68
CA GLN A 29 52.13 -8.89 1.35
C GLN A 29 51.11 -9.16 2.48
N LYS A 30 50.44 -8.11 2.97
CA LYS A 30 49.34 -8.19 3.93
C LYS A 30 48.04 -8.63 3.26
N ASP A 31 47.70 -8.03 2.11
CA ASP A 31 46.50 -8.40 1.33
C ASP A 31 46.53 -9.87 0.89
N ARG A 32 47.72 -10.40 0.57
CA ARG A 32 47.89 -11.81 0.23
C ARG A 32 47.74 -12.75 1.43
N ARG A 33 48.13 -12.32 2.63
CA ARG A 33 47.95 -13.11 3.87
C ARG A 33 46.48 -13.12 4.31
N ASP A 34 45.82 -11.97 4.24
CA ASP A 34 44.41 -11.84 4.60
C ASP A 34 43.52 -12.63 3.63
N PHE A 35 43.86 -12.65 2.33
CA PHE A 35 43.19 -13.51 1.34
C PHE A 35 43.46 -15.01 1.61
N SER A 36 44.68 -15.38 1.97
CA SER A 36 45.01 -16.78 2.30
C SER A 36 44.28 -17.25 3.57
N GLN A 37 44.11 -16.39 4.58
CA GLN A 37 43.34 -16.71 5.78
C GLN A 37 41.83 -16.83 5.48
N ALA A 38 41.28 -15.97 4.62
CA ALA A 38 39.88 -16.08 4.20
C ALA A 38 39.61 -17.38 3.43
N VAL A 39 40.53 -17.81 2.57
CA VAL A 39 40.43 -19.08 1.84
C VAL A 39 40.52 -20.28 2.79
N GLU A 40 41.36 -20.23 3.83
CA GLU A 40 41.47 -21.28 4.84
C GLU A 40 40.16 -21.42 5.65
N VAL A 41 39.54 -20.30 6.04
CA VAL A 41 38.25 -20.28 6.76
C VAL A 41 37.13 -20.88 5.91
N VAL A 42 37.05 -20.51 4.63
CA VAL A 42 36.06 -21.09 3.70
C VAL A 42 36.29 -22.59 3.51
N ARG A 43 37.55 -23.04 3.47
CA ARG A 43 37.89 -24.46 3.35
C ARG A 43 37.47 -25.28 4.58
N VAL A 44 37.62 -24.73 5.78
CA VAL A 44 37.18 -25.36 7.04
C VAL A 44 35.66 -25.44 7.10
N VAL A 45 34.96 -24.37 6.73
CA VAL A 45 33.48 -24.36 6.67
C VAL A 45 32.96 -25.40 5.67
N LEU A 46 33.60 -25.53 4.50
CA LEU A 46 33.22 -26.52 3.49
C LEU A 46 33.52 -27.97 3.92
N SER A 47 34.58 -28.22 4.71
CA SER A 47 34.83 -29.57 5.26
C SER A 47 33.85 -29.95 6.36
N ASP A 48 33.39 -28.99 7.15
CA ASP A 48 32.36 -29.23 8.17
C ASP A 48 30.99 -29.51 7.53
N MET A 49 30.67 -28.86 6.41
CA MET A 49 29.43 -29.15 5.67
C MET A 49 29.41 -30.53 4.99
N ALA A 50 30.57 -31.05 4.56
CA ALA A 50 30.69 -32.37 3.96
C ALA A 50 30.54 -33.54 4.97
N SER A 51 30.61 -33.24 6.27
CA SER A 51 30.55 -34.24 7.34
C SER A 51 29.12 -34.54 7.83
N VAL A 52 28.11 -33.84 7.31
CA VAL A 52 26.71 -33.92 7.79
C VAL A 52 25.83 -34.84 6.93
N GLU A 53 26.30 -35.28 5.76
CA GLU A 53 25.56 -36.19 4.89
C GLU A 53 25.86 -37.67 5.17
N HIS A 54 25.50 -38.20 6.34
CA HIS A 54 25.24 -39.63 6.52
C HIS A 54 24.62 -39.92 7.90
N LEU A 55 23.29 -39.95 7.99
CA LEU A 55 22.55 -40.86 8.89
C LEU A 55 21.05 -40.87 8.52
N SER A 56 20.62 -42.01 7.99
CA SER A 56 19.27 -42.34 7.57
C SER A 56 18.42 -42.96 8.69
N THR A 57 17.13 -42.64 8.68
CA THR A 57 15.96 -43.44 9.13
C THR A 57 15.86 -43.89 10.61
N SER A 58 14.88 -43.34 11.33
CA SER A 58 13.87 -44.13 12.08
C SER A 58 12.66 -43.28 12.47
N SER A 59 11.55 -43.97 12.70
CA SER A 59 10.18 -43.49 12.84
C SER A 59 9.80 -43.02 14.25
N GLY A 60 8.90 -42.02 14.33
CA GLY A 60 7.82 -41.97 15.33
C GLY A 60 8.17 -41.60 16.78
N ALA A 61 8.32 -40.29 17.05
CA ALA A 61 7.98 -39.62 18.32
C ALA A 61 8.09 -38.08 18.09
N PRO A 62 7.27 -37.23 18.72
CA PRO A 62 7.48 -35.78 18.68
C PRO A 62 8.82 -35.44 19.35
N PRO A 63 9.59 -34.46 18.86
CA PRO A 63 10.82 -34.04 19.53
C PRO A 63 10.48 -33.52 20.93
N ALA A 64 11.16 -34.05 21.93
CA ALA A 64 11.11 -33.55 23.29
C ALA A 64 11.57 -32.09 23.29
N VAL A 65 10.86 -31.24 24.03
CA VAL A 65 11.23 -29.85 24.26
C VAL A 65 12.55 -29.82 25.02
N GLU A 66 13.66 -29.59 24.32
CA GLU A 66 14.89 -29.15 24.96
C GLU A 66 14.62 -27.77 25.57
N GLN A 67 14.57 -27.72 26.90
CA GLN A 67 14.67 -26.47 27.64
C GLN A 67 16.08 -25.92 27.41
N THR A 68 16.25 -25.16 26.33
CA THR A 68 17.35 -24.21 26.23
C THR A 68 17.08 -23.12 27.27
N THR A 69 17.88 -23.09 28.32
CA THR A 69 17.99 -21.93 29.21
C THR A 69 18.60 -20.78 28.41
N GLY A 70 17.79 -20.14 27.57
CA GLY A 70 18.13 -18.97 26.77
C GLY A 70 17.92 -17.70 27.59
N ALA A 71 18.92 -16.82 27.57
CA ALA A 71 18.85 -15.51 28.21
C ALA A 71 17.59 -14.75 27.79
N ALA A 72 16.89 -14.16 28.78
CA ALA A 72 15.71 -13.34 28.56
C ALA A 72 16.00 -12.27 27.49
N THR A 73 15.31 -12.36 26.36
CA THR A 73 15.41 -11.37 25.29
C THR A 73 14.50 -10.22 25.68
N ALA A 74 15.02 -8.99 25.67
CA ALA A 74 14.24 -7.81 26.04
C ALA A 74 12.98 -7.71 25.14
N ALA A 75 11.82 -7.45 25.74
CA ALA A 75 10.56 -7.28 25.03
C ALA A 75 10.70 -6.20 23.94
N ARG A 76 10.13 -6.46 22.76
CA ARG A 76 10.16 -5.54 21.61
C ARG A 76 8.75 -5.23 21.15
N GLU A 77 8.46 -3.95 20.95
CA GLU A 77 7.18 -3.50 20.38
C GLU A 77 7.04 -3.92 18.92
N GLN A 78 5.80 -4.02 18.45
CA GLN A 78 5.50 -4.27 17.04
C GLN A 78 6.05 -3.15 16.14
N HIS A 79 6.57 -3.53 14.99
CA HIS A 79 7.13 -2.61 14.00
C HIS A 79 6.35 -2.75 12.69
N VAL A 80 5.75 -1.66 12.22
CA VAL A 80 4.96 -1.62 10.98
C VAL A 80 5.34 -0.36 10.23
N ASP A 81 6.02 -0.55 9.10
CA ASP A 81 6.29 0.46 8.09
C ASP A 81 6.22 -0.21 6.68
N PRO A 82 6.35 0.56 5.57
CA PRO A 82 6.19 -0.01 4.24
C PRO A 82 7.23 -1.07 3.85
N LEU A 83 8.35 -1.17 4.57
CA LEU A 83 9.49 -2.04 4.27
C LEU A 83 9.60 -3.22 5.25
N ASN A 84 9.21 -3.02 6.50
CA ASN A 84 9.41 -3.91 7.63
C ASN A 84 8.12 -4.04 8.45
N VAL A 85 7.63 -5.27 8.55
CA VAL A 85 6.47 -5.63 9.36
C VAL A 85 6.85 -6.79 10.27
N SER A 86 6.86 -6.55 11.59
CA SER A 86 7.14 -7.58 12.60
C SER A 86 6.21 -7.42 13.81
N GLY A 87 5.66 -8.54 14.28
CA GLY A 87 4.87 -8.58 15.52
C GLY A 87 5.72 -8.21 16.75
N ALA A 88 5.04 -7.91 17.86
CA ALA A 88 5.72 -7.69 19.14
C ALA A 88 6.32 -9.00 19.66
N ILE A 89 7.39 -8.92 20.44
CA ILE A 89 8.03 -10.07 21.08
C ILE A 89 7.89 -9.90 22.59
N ASP A 90 7.32 -10.90 23.27
CA ASP A 90 7.20 -10.91 24.73
C ASP A 90 8.54 -11.18 25.43
N GLU A 91 8.58 -11.06 26.75
CA GLU A 91 9.78 -11.33 27.56
C GLU A 91 10.28 -12.78 27.48
N GLN A 92 9.45 -13.69 26.96
CA GLN A 92 9.76 -15.11 26.76
C GLN A 92 10.21 -15.42 25.32
N GLY A 93 10.29 -14.41 24.45
CA GLY A 93 10.72 -14.55 23.06
C GLY A 93 9.62 -15.02 22.10
N ASN A 94 8.35 -15.08 22.52
CA ASN A 94 7.25 -15.45 21.64
C ASN A 94 6.78 -14.25 20.81
N VAL A 95 6.50 -14.49 19.53
CA VAL A 95 5.89 -13.49 18.65
C VAL A 95 4.40 -13.38 18.95
N LEU A 96 3.94 -12.18 19.29
CA LEU A 96 2.55 -11.87 19.59
C LEU A 96 1.80 -11.45 18.32
N ALA A 97 0.48 -11.61 18.36
CA ALA A 97 -0.42 -11.07 17.33
C ALA A 97 -0.29 -9.53 17.25
N PHE A 98 -0.54 -8.97 16.06
CA PHE A 98 -0.55 -7.52 15.88
C PHE A 98 -1.67 -6.87 16.70
N ASP A 99 -1.31 -5.84 17.47
CA ASP A 99 -2.28 -4.97 18.13
C ASP A 99 -2.70 -3.86 17.16
N TYR A 100 -3.79 -4.12 16.45
CA TYR A 100 -4.34 -3.18 15.47
C TYR A 100 -4.95 -1.93 16.10
N GLU A 101 -5.36 -1.96 17.37
CA GLU A 101 -5.88 -0.77 18.05
C GLU A 101 -4.72 0.17 18.41
N ALA A 102 -3.60 -0.38 18.91
CA ALA A 102 -2.38 0.39 19.08
C ALA A 102 -1.85 0.96 17.75
N LEU A 103 -1.89 0.19 16.65
CA LEU A 103 -1.52 0.70 15.32
C LEU A 103 -2.44 1.84 14.87
N ARG A 104 -3.76 1.70 15.06
CA ARG A 104 -4.73 2.75 14.73
C ARG A 104 -4.43 4.05 15.47
N GLN A 105 -4.13 3.96 16.76
CA GLN A 105 -3.77 5.12 17.58
C GLN A 105 -2.43 5.73 17.15
N LYS A 106 -1.41 4.91 16.87
CA LYS A 106 -0.10 5.35 16.38
C LYS A 106 -0.19 6.08 15.04
N PHE A 107 -0.97 5.55 14.11
CA PHE A 107 -1.17 6.15 12.79
C PHE A 107 -2.23 7.24 12.77
N ASP A 108 -2.98 7.46 13.86
CA ASP A 108 -4.07 8.42 13.94
C ASP A 108 -5.11 8.22 12.83
N THR A 109 -5.65 6.99 12.74
CA THR A 109 -6.69 6.62 11.78
C THR A 109 -8.06 6.43 12.45
N ALA A 110 -9.13 6.74 11.72
CA ALA A 110 -10.49 6.59 12.23
C ALA A 110 -10.92 5.11 12.15
N LEU A 111 -11.70 4.65 13.12
CA LEU A 111 -12.29 3.31 13.10
C LEU A 111 -13.48 3.27 12.13
N ILE A 112 -13.66 2.17 11.41
CA ILE A 112 -14.90 1.92 10.66
C ILE A 112 -15.99 1.47 11.64
N ASP A 113 -16.61 2.46 12.28
CA ASP A 113 -17.67 2.26 13.27
C ASP A 113 -19.00 1.80 12.67
N GLU A 114 -19.93 1.42 13.53
CA GLU A 114 -21.25 0.91 13.11
C GLU A 114 -22.07 1.97 12.36
N SER A 115 -21.90 3.25 12.67
CA SER A 115 -22.61 4.35 11.98
C SER A 115 -22.17 4.48 10.53
N LEU A 116 -20.86 4.34 10.27
CA LEU A 116 -20.29 4.38 8.94
C LEU A 116 -20.64 3.13 8.13
N ARG A 117 -20.68 1.96 8.79
CA ARG A 117 -21.13 0.69 8.18
C ARG A 117 -22.58 0.79 7.69
N GLN A 118 -23.48 1.24 8.54
CA GLN A 118 -24.89 1.44 8.18
C GLN A 118 -25.06 2.50 7.09
N ARG A 119 -24.26 3.59 7.15
CA ARG A 119 -24.23 4.59 6.08
C ARG A 119 -23.79 3.98 4.75
N PHE A 120 -22.72 3.19 4.73
CA PHE A 120 -22.23 2.55 3.50
C PHE A 120 -23.33 1.72 2.83
N GLU A 121 -24.04 0.87 3.60
CA GLU A 121 -25.13 0.05 3.05
C GLU A 121 -26.30 0.90 2.54
N ARG A 122 -26.68 1.94 3.29
CA ARG A 122 -27.74 2.86 2.88
C ARG A 122 -27.41 3.60 1.58
N VAL A 123 -26.18 4.07 1.46
CA VAL A 123 -25.70 4.86 0.31
C VAL A 123 -25.54 4.03 -0.95
N THR A 124 -25.00 2.83 -0.80
CA THR A 124 -24.74 1.94 -1.93
C THR A 124 -25.96 1.10 -2.30
N GLY A 125 -26.91 0.90 -1.38
CA GLY A 125 -28.01 -0.05 -1.53
C GLY A 125 -27.55 -1.51 -1.61
N LYS A 126 -26.30 -1.79 -1.22
CA LYS A 126 -25.67 -3.12 -1.26
C LYS A 126 -25.31 -3.56 0.15
N LYS A 127 -25.32 -4.88 0.36
CA LYS A 127 -24.79 -5.49 1.59
C LYS A 127 -23.32 -5.12 1.73
N LEU A 128 -22.91 -4.67 2.91
CA LEU A 128 -21.54 -4.28 3.21
C LEU A 128 -20.58 -5.44 2.96
N HIS A 129 -19.41 -5.21 2.38
CA HIS A 129 -18.43 -6.27 2.11
C HIS A 129 -18.07 -7.10 3.35
N ARG A 130 -17.94 -8.44 3.22
CA ARG A 130 -17.67 -9.36 4.36
C ARG A 130 -16.44 -8.97 5.17
N LEU A 131 -15.36 -8.57 4.50
CA LEU A 131 -14.12 -8.13 5.15
C LEU A 131 -14.27 -6.84 5.97
N ILE A 132 -15.27 -5.99 5.68
CA ILE A 132 -15.58 -4.85 6.55
C ILE A 132 -16.47 -5.32 7.70
N ARG A 133 -17.51 -6.12 7.44
CA ARG A 133 -18.41 -6.68 8.47
C ARG A 133 -17.62 -7.40 9.57
N ARG A 134 -16.65 -8.21 9.16
CA ARG A 134 -15.77 -9.02 10.02
C ARG A 134 -14.54 -8.26 10.57
N GLY A 135 -14.39 -6.97 10.23
CA GLY A 135 -13.32 -6.12 10.77
C GLY A 135 -11.91 -6.48 10.30
N HIS A 136 -11.78 -7.03 9.09
CA HIS A 136 -10.49 -7.18 8.40
C HIS A 136 -10.06 -5.86 7.77
N PHE A 137 -11.00 -5.12 7.18
CA PHE A 137 -10.81 -3.68 6.94
C PHE A 137 -11.38 -2.93 8.15
N PHE A 138 -10.50 -2.28 8.90
CA PHE A 138 -10.82 -1.85 10.26
C PHE A 138 -10.69 -0.35 10.49
N SER A 139 -9.80 0.33 9.75
CA SER A 139 -9.60 1.77 9.88
C SER A 139 -9.66 2.47 8.53
N HIS A 140 -9.85 3.78 8.54
CA HIS A 140 -10.00 4.59 7.34
C HIS A 140 -9.51 6.02 7.52
N ARG A 141 -9.42 6.75 6.40
CA ARG A 141 -9.29 8.22 6.36
C ARG A 141 -10.27 8.76 5.33
N ASP A 142 -11.12 9.73 5.72
CA ASP A 142 -12.02 10.44 4.80
C ASP A 142 -12.95 9.54 3.95
N LEU A 143 -13.31 8.34 4.45
CA LEU A 143 -14.20 7.41 3.73
C LEU A 143 -15.63 7.98 3.66
N ASP A 144 -16.04 8.72 4.68
CA ASP A 144 -17.24 9.53 4.72
C ASP A 144 -17.34 10.51 3.54
N LYS A 145 -16.21 11.11 3.12
CA LYS A 145 -16.19 12.04 1.98
C LYS A 145 -16.34 11.34 0.63
N ILE A 146 -15.89 10.09 0.53
CA ILE A 146 -16.17 9.25 -0.65
C ILE A 146 -17.66 8.91 -0.71
N LEU A 147 -18.27 8.60 0.44
CA LEU A 147 -19.72 8.38 0.51
C LEU A 147 -20.50 9.66 0.19
N ASP A 148 -20.07 10.84 0.66
CA ASP A 148 -20.67 12.14 0.28
C ASP A 148 -20.60 12.33 -1.25
N CYS A 149 -19.43 12.08 -1.85
CA CYS A 149 -19.19 12.19 -3.29
C CYS A 149 -20.14 11.27 -4.07
N TYR A 150 -20.23 10.01 -3.66
CA TYR A 150 -21.11 9.03 -4.28
C TYR A 150 -22.60 9.35 -4.09
N GLU A 151 -23.02 9.79 -2.90
CA GLU A 151 -24.39 10.23 -2.60
C GLU A 151 -24.84 11.35 -3.54
N ARG A 152 -23.96 12.30 -3.88
CA ARG A 152 -24.25 13.40 -4.82
C ARG A 152 -24.31 12.98 -6.29
N GLY A 153 -23.83 11.78 -6.63
CA GLY A 153 -23.65 11.34 -8.01
C GLY A 153 -22.38 11.86 -8.69
N ASP A 154 -21.46 12.44 -7.91
CA ASP A 154 -20.14 12.78 -8.41
C ASP A 154 -19.30 11.51 -8.60
N THR A 155 -18.29 11.60 -9.47
CA THR A 155 -17.35 10.49 -9.70
C THR A 155 -16.14 10.56 -8.77
N PHE A 156 -15.65 9.39 -8.37
CA PHE A 156 -14.34 9.16 -7.77
C PHE A 156 -13.71 7.93 -8.43
N PHE A 157 -12.43 7.69 -8.21
CA PHE A 157 -11.77 6.47 -8.67
C PHE A 157 -11.09 5.73 -7.53
N ILE A 158 -10.83 4.45 -7.74
CA ILE A 158 -10.10 3.62 -6.79
C ILE A 158 -8.67 3.44 -7.30
N TYR A 159 -7.70 3.59 -6.39
CA TYR A 159 -6.30 3.33 -6.66
C TYR A 159 -5.79 2.25 -5.70
N THR A 160 -5.12 1.24 -6.23
CA THR A 160 -4.34 0.29 -5.43
C THR A 160 -3.07 -0.10 -6.20
N GLY A 161 -2.19 -0.89 -5.59
CA GLY A 161 -0.93 -1.24 -6.23
C GLY A 161 -0.33 -2.55 -5.75
N ARG A 162 0.62 -3.04 -6.53
CA ARG A 162 1.39 -4.25 -6.25
C ARG A 162 2.85 -4.02 -6.62
N GLY A 163 3.73 -4.35 -5.69
CA GLY A 163 5.14 -4.50 -5.99
C GLY A 163 5.50 -5.91 -6.44
N PRO A 164 5.80 -6.13 -7.74
CA PRO A 164 6.07 -7.45 -8.29
C PRO A 164 7.46 -7.93 -7.87
N SER A 165 7.49 -8.92 -6.98
CA SER A 165 8.74 -9.48 -6.41
C SER A 165 9.02 -10.93 -6.82
N SER A 166 8.04 -11.59 -7.43
CA SER A 166 8.08 -13.01 -7.81
C SER A 166 6.98 -13.30 -8.83
N ASP A 167 7.11 -14.42 -9.55
CA ASP A 167 6.17 -14.82 -10.61
C ASP A 167 4.72 -15.04 -10.16
N SER A 168 4.52 -15.46 -8.91
CA SER A 168 3.22 -15.87 -8.37
C SER A 168 2.86 -15.10 -7.11
N MET A 169 1.61 -14.65 -7.04
CA MET A 169 1.01 -14.10 -5.82
C MET A 169 0.69 -15.19 -4.80
N HIS A 170 0.51 -14.80 -3.53
CA HIS A 170 -0.06 -15.65 -2.48
C HIS A 170 -1.37 -15.06 -1.97
N LEU A 171 -2.14 -15.83 -1.19
CA LEU A 171 -3.46 -15.40 -0.68
C LEU A 171 -3.43 -14.01 -0.02
N GLY A 172 -2.39 -13.71 0.76
CA GLY A 172 -2.23 -12.39 1.37
C GLY A 172 -2.18 -11.22 0.37
N HIS A 173 -1.60 -11.43 -0.82
CA HIS A 173 -1.60 -10.43 -1.89
C HIS A 173 -2.97 -10.32 -2.56
N ALA A 174 -3.76 -11.39 -2.60
CA ALA A 174 -5.07 -11.38 -3.24
C ALA A 174 -6.11 -10.56 -2.44
N ILE A 175 -6.01 -10.49 -1.10
CA ILE A 175 -7.03 -9.85 -0.26
C ILE A 175 -7.33 -8.39 -0.66
N PRO A 176 -6.35 -7.47 -0.82
CA PRO A 176 -6.64 -6.11 -1.25
C PRO A 176 -7.29 -6.04 -2.64
N PHE A 177 -6.91 -6.93 -3.57
CA PHE A 177 -7.48 -6.95 -4.92
C PHE A 177 -8.91 -7.48 -4.95
N LEU A 178 -9.21 -8.57 -4.23
CA LEU A 178 -10.58 -9.09 -4.10
C LEU A 178 -11.51 -8.02 -3.54
N PHE A 179 -11.06 -7.35 -2.47
CA PHE A 179 -11.81 -6.25 -1.89
C PHE A 179 -12.00 -5.09 -2.87
N THR A 180 -10.94 -4.68 -3.57
CA THR A 180 -10.99 -3.61 -4.56
C THR A 180 -11.94 -3.94 -5.72
N LYS A 181 -11.94 -5.18 -6.19
CA LYS A 181 -12.85 -5.68 -7.22
C LYS A 181 -14.30 -5.60 -6.76
N GLU A 182 -14.60 -6.04 -5.54
CA GLU A 182 -15.97 -5.93 -5.00
C GLU A 182 -16.38 -4.46 -4.75
N LEU A 183 -15.47 -3.57 -4.36
CA LEU A 183 -15.75 -2.14 -4.32
C LEU A 183 -16.05 -1.55 -5.70
N GLN A 184 -15.32 -1.99 -6.73
CA GLN A 184 -15.61 -1.62 -8.12
C GLN A 184 -17.02 -2.03 -8.53
N ASP A 185 -17.47 -3.23 -8.15
CA ASP A 185 -18.83 -3.69 -8.44
C ASP A 185 -19.90 -2.92 -7.65
N ILE A 186 -19.62 -2.57 -6.39
CA ILE A 186 -20.57 -1.87 -5.51
C ILE A 186 -20.78 -0.42 -5.95
N PHE A 187 -19.68 0.29 -6.24
CA PHE A 187 -19.72 1.71 -6.57
C PHE A 187 -19.79 1.98 -8.07
N ASP A 188 -19.50 0.99 -8.90
CA ASP A 188 -19.43 1.14 -10.36
C ASP A 188 -18.52 2.30 -10.80
N VAL A 189 -17.25 2.25 -10.37
CA VAL A 189 -16.25 3.32 -10.57
C VAL A 189 -14.97 2.82 -11.24
N PRO A 190 -14.16 3.72 -11.83
CA PRO A 190 -12.84 3.36 -12.37
C PRO A 190 -11.87 2.85 -11.29
N VAL A 191 -11.03 1.89 -11.66
CA VAL A 191 -9.93 1.37 -10.86
C VAL A 191 -8.61 1.55 -11.62
N VAL A 192 -7.60 2.03 -10.91
CA VAL A 192 -6.22 2.13 -11.40
C VAL A 192 -5.32 1.26 -10.52
N ILE A 193 -4.50 0.42 -11.15
CA ILE A 193 -3.60 -0.52 -10.48
C ILE A 193 -2.17 -0.27 -10.94
N MET A 194 -1.32 0.14 -10.00
CA MET A 194 0.10 0.40 -10.23
C MET A 194 0.94 -0.84 -9.95
N LEU A 195 1.82 -1.21 -10.86
CA LEU A 195 2.82 -2.25 -10.70
C LEU A 195 4.21 -1.62 -10.54
N THR A 196 4.76 -1.75 -9.33
CA THR A 196 5.95 -1.00 -8.88
C THR A 196 7.22 -1.80 -9.14
N ASP A 197 7.41 -2.17 -10.41
CA ASP A 197 8.59 -2.91 -10.89
C ASP A 197 9.89 -2.11 -10.70
N ASP A 198 9.85 -0.79 -10.89
CA ASP A 198 10.97 0.09 -10.59
C ASP A 198 11.34 0.12 -9.10
N GLU A 199 10.36 0.18 -8.19
CA GLU A 199 10.54 0.06 -6.73
C GLU A 199 11.21 -1.26 -6.39
N LYS A 200 10.66 -2.38 -6.85
CA LYS A 200 11.20 -3.69 -6.47
C LYS A 200 12.61 -3.90 -6.97
N PHE A 201 12.93 -3.39 -8.15
CA PHE A 201 14.31 -3.33 -8.62
C PHE A 201 15.18 -2.45 -7.71
N GLN A 202 14.76 -1.23 -7.36
CA GLN A 202 15.54 -0.30 -6.54
C GLN A 202 15.81 -0.79 -5.12
N PHE A 203 14.82 -1.44 -4.48
CA PHE A 203 14.90 -1.85 -3.07
C PHE A 203 15.49 -3.26 -2.88
N ARG A 204 15.37 -4.13 -3.88
CA ARG A 204 15.87 -5.53 -3.80
C ARG A 204 16.74 -5.91 -5.00
N GLY A 205 16.23 -5.75 -6.21
CA GLY A 205 16.89 -6.24 -7.43
C GLY A 205 18.34 -5.77 -7.59
N ALA A 206 18.58 -4.47 -7.42
CA ALA A 206 19.91 -3.88 -7.53
C ALA A 206 20.89 -4.44 -6.48
N LYS A 207 20.42 -4.73 -5.25
CA LYS A 207 21.24 -5.36 -4.19
C LYS A 207 21.55 -6.81 -4.52
N GLU A 208 20.59 -7.51 -5.11
CA GLU A 208 20.68 -8.94 -5.45
C GLU A 208 21.42 -9.18 -6.78
N GLY A 209 21.86 -8.12 -7.48
CA GLY A 209 22.53 -8.22 -8.78
C GLY A 209 21.62 -8.70 -9.91
N ARG A 210 20.31 -8.50 -9.76
CA ARG A 210 19.29 -8.93 -10.72
C ARG A 210 19.07 -7.90 -11.81
N ASP A 211 18.55 -8.34 -12.95
CA ASP A 211 18.27 -7.45 -14.08
C ASP A 211 16.91 -6.76 -13.94
N LEU A 212 16.78 -5.54 -14.48
CA LEU A 212 15.51 -4.80 -14.48
C LEU A 212 14.44 -5.52 -15.32
N GLY A 213 14.83 -6.20 -16.40
CA GLY A 213 13.92 -6.96 -17.25
C GLY A 213 13.16 -8.05 -16.49
N GLU A 214 13.77 -8.63 -15.45
CA GLU A 214 13.12 -9.65 -14.63
C GLU A 214 11.94 -9.08 -13.82
N PHE A 215 12.02 -7.82 -13.39
CA PHE A 215 10.93 -7.16 -12.67
C PHE A 215 9.79 -6.74 -13.59
N LEU A 216 10.10 -6.44 -14.86
CA LEU A 216 9.10 -6.25 -15.92
C LEU A 216 8.34 -7.56 -16.18
N ASP A 217 9.06 -8.69 -16.30
CA ASP A 217 8.43 -10.01 -16.47
C ASP A 217 7.51 -10.35 -15.28
N TYR A 218 7.94 -10.05 -14.06
CA TYR A 218 7.10 -10.19 -12.88
C TYR A 218 5.88 -9.27 -12.91
N ALA A 219 6.02 -8.03 -13.40
CA ALA A 219 4.90 -7.11 -13.57
C ALA A 219 3.84 -7.72 -14.50
N TYR A 220 4.22 -8.24 -15.67
CA TYR A 220 3.26 -8.88 -16.59
C TYR A 220 2.62 -10.14 -15.99
N SER A 221 3.40 -10.99 -15.30
CA SER A 221 2.83 -12.18 -14.64
C SER A 221 1.85 -11.81 -13.52
N ASN A 222 2.20 -10.81 -12.68
CA ASN A 222 1.35 -10.33 -11.60
C ASN A 222 0.12 -9.58 -12.15
N ALA A 223 0.23 -8.91 -13.31
CA ALA A 223 -0.91 -8.31 -14.00
C ALA A 223 -1.93 -9.37 -14.42
N LYS A 224 -1.48 -10.52 -14.93
CA LYS A 224 -2.36 -11.67 -15.24
C LYS A 224 -3.03 -12.23 -13.98
N ASP A 225 -2.29 -12.32 -12.87
CA ASP A 225 -2.87 -12.70 -11.58
C ASP A 225 -3.98 -11.71 -11.15
N ILE A 226 -3.74 -10.41 -11.30
CA ILE A 226 -4.72 -9.36 -10.96
C ILE A 226 -5.95 -9.45 -11.86
N ILE A 227 -5.77 -9.61 -13.18
CA ILE A 227 -6.87 -9.80 -14.14
C ILE A 227 -7.74 -11.01 -13.74
N ALA A 228 -7.10 -12.11 -13.33
CA ALA A 228 -7.78 -13.33 -12.88
C ALA A 228 -8.62 -13.15 -11.59
N MET A 229 -8.48 -12.03 -10.87
CA MET A 229 -9.39 -11.66 -9.78
C MET A 229 -10.77 -11.24 -10.28
N GLY A 230 -10.92 -10.96 -11.58
CA GLY A 230 -12.21 -10.68 -12.23
C GLY A 230 -12.55 -9.19 -12.32
N PHE A 231 -11.56 -8.31 -12.42
CA PHE A 231 -11.77 -6.88 -12.66
C PHE A 231 -12.47 -6.62 -14.00
N ASP A 232 -13.32 -5.59 -14.05
CA ASP A 232 -13.99 -5.20 -15.30
C ASP A 232 -13.00 -4.46 -16.22
N LEU A 233 -12.78 -5.01 -17.41
CA LEU A 233 -11.94 -4.39 -18.45
C LEU A 233 -12.44 -3.01 -18.85
N LYS A 234 -13.71 -2.67 -18.72
CA LYS A 234 -14.19 -1.33 -19.08
C LYS A 234 -13.82 -0.25 -18.08
N LYS A 235 -13.44 -0.65 -16.86
CA LYS A 235 -13.27 0.23 -15.70
C LYS A 235 -11.87 0.17 -15.10
N THR A 236 -11.02 -0.75 -15.53
CA THR A 236 -9.75 -1.05 -14.85
C THR A 236 -8.53 -0.77 -15.72
N PHE A 237 -7.63 0.09 -15.27
CA PHE A 237 -6.33 0.32 -15.90
C PHE A 237 -5.23 -0.27 -15.02
N ILE A 238 -4.37 -1.09 -15.61
CA ILE A 238 -3.20 -1.67 -14.93
C ILE A 238 -1.96 -1.11 -15.63
N TYR A 239 -0.91 -0.73 -14.91
CA TYR A 239 0.30 -0.26 -15.56
C TYR A 239 1.57 -0.63 -14.82
N SER A 240 2.64 -0.91 -15.59
CA SER A 240 4.02 -0.95 -15.11
C SER A 240 4.53 0.47 -14.92
N ASP A 241 5.18 0.75 -13.79
CA ASP A 241 5.82 2.04 -13.55
C ASP A 241 6.91 2.30 -14.58
N VAL A 242 7.73 1.30 -14.93
CA VAL A 242 8.78 1.42 -15.96
C VAL A 242 8.22 1.80 -17.33
N GLU A 243 7.09 1.22 -17.74
CA GLU A 243 6.52 1.42 -19.08
C GLU A 243 5.65 2.68 -19.21
N PHE A 244 4.86 2.98 -18.17
CA PHE A 244 3.86 4.04 -18.23
C PHE A 244 4.46 5.43 -18.01
N PHE A 245 5.61 5.52 -17.34
CA PHE A 245 6.16 6.79 -16.85
C PHE A 245 6.32 7.85 -17.96
N GLY A 246 5.67 9.00 -17.77
CA GLY A 246 5.74 10.12 -18.70
C GLY A 246 4.54 11.06 -18.59
N GLY A 247 4.37 11.94 -19.57
CA GLY A 247 3.17 12.76 -19.72
C GLY A 247 2.80 13.58 -18.48
N HIS A 248 1.52 13.59 -18.10
CA HIS A 248 1.04 14.28 -16.90
C HIS A 248 1.48 13.59 -15.60
N TYR A 249 1.67 12.27 -15.61
CA TYR A 249 2.15 11.52 -14.45
C TYR A 249 3.51 12.06 -14.00
N MET A 250 4.50 12.07 -14.89
CA MET A 250 5.84 12.55 -14.57
C MET A 250 5.85 14.03 -14.16
N GLN A 251 5.01 14.86 -14.76
CA GLN A 251 4.95 16.25 -14.34
C GLN A 251 4.31 16.43 -12.94
N ASN A 252 3.32 15.59 -12.57
CA ASN A 252 2.80 15.57 -11.19
C ASN A 252 3.90 15.10 -10.22
N VAL A 253 4.67 14.07 -10.59
CA VAL A 253 5.83 13.60 -9.81
C VAL A 253 6.80 14.76 -9.59
N THR A 254 7.25 15.41 -10.66
CA THR A 254 8.23 16.52 -10.56
C THR A 254 7.72 17.65 -9.68
N GLU A 255 6.45 18.06 -9.83
CA GLU A 255 5.89 19.11 -8.95
C GLU A 255 5.83 18.64 -7.50
N PHE A 256 5.39 17.41 -7.24
CA PHE A 256 5.24 16.89 -5.89
C PHE A 256 6.60 16.67 -5.20
N GLU A 257 7.61 16.20 -5.92
CA GLU A 257 9.00 16.05 -5.43
C GLU A 257 9.54 17.37 -4.87
N THR A 258 9.24 18.52 -5.50
CA THR A 258 9.69 19.84 -4.99
C THR A 258 9.07 20.23 -3.64
N LEU A 259 7.98 19.59 -3.25
CA LEU A 259 7.28 19.86 -1.99
C LEU A 259 7.82 19.02 -0.83
N LEU A 260 8.51 17.93 -1.14
CA LEU A 260 9.02 16.97 -0.16
C LEU A 260 10.46 17.29 0.24
N THR A 261 10.71 17.35 1.54
CA THR A 261 12.09 17.36 2.06
C THR A 261 12.59 15.93 2.28
N ASN A 262 13.90 15.72 2.13
CA ASN A 262 14.52 14.43 2.46
C ASN A 262 14.23 14.01 3.91
N ASN A 263 14.11 14.95 4.85
CA ASN A 263 13.77 14.64 6.24
C ASN A 263 12.35 14.08 6.38
N GLN A 264 11.38 14.62 5.64
CA GLN A 264 10.01 14.09 5.61
C GLN A 264 10.00 12.67 5.04
N VAL A 265 10.70 12.43 3.94
CA VAL A 265 10.79 11.09 3.33
C VAL A 265 11.47 10.10 4.28
N ARG A 266 12.61 10.47 4.87
CA ARG A 266 13.30 9.61 5.85
C ARG A 266 12.43 9.28 7.05
N GLY A 267 11.71 10.26 7.59
CA GLY A 267 10.80 10.06 8.71
C GLY A 267 9.60 9.16 8.37
N ALA A 268 9.04 9.29 7.17
CA ALA A 268 7.91 8.49 6.73
C ALA A 268 8.30 7.05 6.35
N MET A 269 9.47 6.87 5.72
CA MET A 269 9.92 5.60 5.14
C MET A 269 10.89 4.81 6.03
N GLY A 270 11.32 5.37 7.16
CA GLY A 270 12.30 4.74 8.04
C GLY A 270 13.73 4.70 7.48
N PHE A 271 14.06 5.55 6.50
CA PHE A 271 15.40 5.59 5.92
C PHE A 271 16.41 6.19 6.89
N ASP A 272 17.39 5.37 7.28
CA ASP A 272 18.42 5.76 8.23
C ASP A 272 19.41 6.80 7.68
N GLY A 273 19.39 7.04 6.37
CA GLY A 273 20.25 8.01 5.67
C GLY A 273 21.73 7.74 5.86
N ARG A 274 22.12 6.49 6.14
CA ARG A 274 23.53 6.09 6.17
C ARG A 274 24.08 6.07 4.75
N TYR A 275 25.27 6.64 4.59
CA TYR A 275 26.08 6.50 3.38
C TYR A 275 26.84 5.17 3.43
N VAL A 276 27.12 4.59 2.27
CA VAL A 276 28.01 3.41 2.18
C VAL A 276 29.36 3.81 2.74
N ASN A 277 29.79 3.17 3.83
CA ASN A 277 31.19 3.13 4.22
C ASN A 277 31.59 1.66 4.40
N ILE A 278 32.89 1.38 4.35
CA ILE A 278 33.47 0.02 4.41
C ILE A 278 33.04 -0.77 5.67
N LEU A 279 32.48 -0.10 6.68
CA LEU A 279 32.13 -0.67 7.98
C LEU A 279 30.63 -0.97 8.14
N SER A 280 29.78 -0.61 7.16
CA SER A 280 28.33 -0.84 7.24
C SER A 280 27.86 -1.71 6.06
N PRO A 281 27.57 -3.01 6.29
CA PRO A 281 27.18 -3.96 5.24
C PRO A 281 25.74 -3.77 4.71
N GLU A 282 24.94 -2.89 5.32
CA GLU A 282 23.62 -2.54 4.81
C GLU A 282 23.71 -1.48 3.69
N PRO A 283 22.99 -1.66 2.57
CA PRO A 283 23.07 -0.74 1.44
C PRO A 283 22.49 0.64 1.81
N ALA A 284 23.20 1.69 1.41
CA ALA A 284 22.70 3.06 1.56
C ALA A 284 21.41 3.27 0.76
N THR A 285 20.52 4.11 1.28
CA THR A 285 19.33 4.56 0.55
C THR A 285 19.76 5.28 -0.74
N SER A 286 19.41 4.72 -1.90
CA SER A 286 19.73 5.32 -3.19
C SER A 286 18.86 6.57 -3.47
N ILE A 287 19.27 7.39 -4.43
CA ILE A 287 18.45 8.54 -4.88
C ILE A 287 17.09 8.09 -5.43
N GLY A 288 17.03 6.91 -6.06
CA GLY A 288 15.78 6.33 -6.56
C GLY A 288 14.83 5.94 -5.43
N MET A 289 15.35 5.28 -4.39
CA MET A 289 14.55 4.94 -3.20
C MET A 289 14.02 6.18 -2.48
N ASN A 290 14.79 7.27 -2.44
CA ASN A 290 14.36 8.53 -1.83
C ASN A 290 13.29 9.27 -2.65
N SER A 291 13.34 9.21 -4.00
CA SER A 291 12.35 9.88 -4.84
C SER A 291 11.09 9.05 -5.08
N TYR A 292 11.18 7.71 -5.01
CA TYR A 292 10.09 6.79 -5.26
C TYR A 292 8.78 7.12 -4.51
N PRO A 293 8.76 7.51 -3.22
CA PRO A 293 7.54 7.87 -2.52
C PRO A 293 6.69 8.92 -3.26
N ALA A 294 7.31 9.85 -3.98
CA ALA A 294 6.59 10.83 -4.78
C ALA A 294 5.79 10.18 -5.93
N LYS A 295 6.34 9.14 -6.57
CA LYS A 295 5.67 8.39 -7.65
C LYS A 295 4.40 7.71 -7.12
N GLN A 296 4.52 6.95 -6.03
CA GLN A 296 3.38 6.28 -5.40
C GLN A 296 2.33 7.27 -4.88
N CYS A 297 2.74 8.45 -4.41
CA CYS A 297 1.81 9.49 -3.97
C CYS A 297 0.95 10.04 -5.11
N VAL A 298 1.55 10.38 -6.26
CA VAL A 298 0.82 11.04 -7.36
C VAL A 298 -0.04 10.07 -8.18
N ALA A 299 0.14 8.76 -8.00
CA ALA A 299 -0.78 7.76 -8.51
C ALA A 299 -2.20 7.93 -7.95
N ALA A 300 -2.34 8.57 -6.78
CA ALA A 300 -3.64 8.91 -6.20
C ALA A 300 -4.32 10.13 -6.86
N PHE A 301 -3.73 10.74 -7.89
CA PHE A 301 -4.30 11.89 -8.58
C PHE A 301 -4.88 11.49 -9.94
N ALA A 302 -6.16 11.73 -10.17
CA ALA A 302 -6.78 11.52 -11.48
C ALA A 302 -6.12 12.35 -12.59
N SER A 303 -5.52 13.50 -12.26
CA SER A 303 -4.73 14.32 -13.19
C SER A 303 -3.49 13.62 -13.74
N SER A 304 -3.05 12.52 -13.12
CA SER A 304 -1.95 11.67 -13.61
C SER A 304 -2.38 10.82 -14.81
N TYR A 305 -3.69 10.64 -15.01
CA TYR A 305 -4.27 9.76 -16.04
C TYR A 305 -5.37 10.46 -16.86
N PRO A 306 -5.07 11.60 -17.53
CA PRO A 306 -6.09 12.39 -18.24
C PRO A 306 -6.87 11.59 -19.29
N GLU A 307 -6.21 10.63 -19.95
CA GLU A 307 -6.80 9.77 -20.97
C GLU A 307 -7.96 8.91 -20.44
N LEU A 308 -7.90 8.51 -19.16
CA LEU A 308 -8.90 7.64 -18.54
C LEU A 308 -10.21 8.39 -18.24
N PHE A 309 -10.11 9.69 -17.93
CA PHE A 309 -11.21 10.53 -17.46
C PHE A 309 -11.74 11.48 -18.55
N GLY A 310 -11.65 11.08 -19.82
CA GLY A 310 -12.34 11.78 -20.91
C GLY A 310 -11.65 13.04 -21.43
N ALA A 311 -10.31 13.09 -21.40
CA ALA A 311 -9.52 14.02 -22.22
C ALA A 311 -8.97 13.33 -23.49
N PRO A 312 -9.80 13.07 -24.53
CA PRO A 312 -9.38 12.35 -25.73
C PRO A 312 -8.41 13.15 -26.60
N ASP A 313 -8.35 14.48 -26.41
CA ASP A 313 -7.40 15.38 -27.07
C ASP A 313 -6.03 15.42 -26.37
N PHE A 314 -5.87 14.72 -25.25
CA PHE A 314 -4.58 14.56 -24.60
C PHE A 314 -3.59 13.93 -25.59
N CYS A 315 -2.52 14.67 -25.88
CA CYS A 315 -1.34 14.14 -26.56
C CYS A 315 -0.17 14.25 -25.60
N ARG A 316 0.56 13.14 -25.41
CA ARG A 316 1.92 13.19 -24.82
C ARG A 316 2.67 14.36 -25.46
N PRO A 317 3.38 15.20 -24.68
CA PRO A 317 3.88 16.50 -25.13
C PRO A 317 4.74 16.36 -26.39
N ARG A 318 4.10 16.51 -27.55
CA ARG A 318 4.75 16.75 -28.84
C ARG A 318 4.52 18.22 -29.14
N PRO A 319 5.55 18.99 -29.49
CA PRO A 319 5.36 20.37 -29.89
C PRO A 319 4.48 20.40 -31.15
N ARG A 320 3.20 20.77 -31.02
CA ARG A 320 2.31 21.02 -32.17
C ARG A 320 2.56 22.41 -32.79
N SER A 321 3.81 22.89 -32.74
CA SER A 321 4.30 24.29 -32.86
C SER A 321 4.67 24.92 -31.51
N LYS A 322 5.62 25.89 -31.54
CA LYS A 322 6.07 26.64 -30.35
C LYS A 322 4.86 27.26 -29.65
N GLY A 323 4.60 26.85 -28.40
CA GLY A 323 3.54 27.42 -27.56
C GLY A 323 2.27 26.59 -27.42
N ASN A 324 2.09 25.52 -28.21
CA ASN A 324 0.96 24.59 -28.07
C ASN A 324 1.32 23.41 -27.15
N PHE A 325 1.54 23.70 -25.87
CA PHE A 325 1.57 22.66 -24.84
C PHE A 325 0.13 22.34 -24.41
N GLU A 326 -0.12 21.06 -24.11
CA GLU A 326 -1.37 20.61 -23.50
C GLU A 326 -1.67 21.42 -22.22
N LYS A 327 -2.90 21.94 -22.10
CA LYS A 327 -3.28 22.77 -20.95
C LYS A 327 -3.38 21.88 -19.71
N ARG A 328 -2.39 22.00 -18.82
CA ARG A 328 -2.33 21.31 -17.54
C ARG A 328 -2.46 22.27 -16.35
N PRO A 329 -3.10 21.85 -15.26
CA PRO A 329 -3.98 20.67 -15.13
C PRO A 329 -5.41 20.97 -15.56
N ARG A 330 -6.11 19.94 -16.03
CA ARG A 330 -7.55 20.00 -16.31
C ARG A 330 -8.28 19.98 -14.96
N LYS A 331 -8.80 21.13 -14.54
CA LYS A 331 -9.35 21.35 -13.18
C LYS A 331 -10.42 20.32 -12.80
N GLU A 332 -11.30 19.98 -13.73
CA GLU A 332 -12.38 18.98 -13.52
C GLU A 332 -11.79 17.60 -13.21
N ILE A 333 -10.79 17.15 -13.98
CA ILE A 333 -10.10 15.87 -13.74
C ILE A 333 -9.31 15.92 -12.42
N ALA A 334 -8.62 17.03 -12.14
CA ALA A 334 -7.86 17.18 -10.90
C ALA A 334 -8.75 17.19 -9.65
N ALA A 335 -10.03 17.54 -9.78
CA ALA A 335 -10.99 17.56 -8.68
C ALA A 335 -11.58 16.19 -8.35
N ILE A 336 -11.34 15.15 -9.16
CA ILE A 336 -11.86 13.79 -8.93
C ILE A 336 -11.16 13.18 -7.69
N PRO A 337 -11.91 12.80 -6.65
CA PRO A 337 -11.36 12.17 -5.46
C PRO A 337 -10.86 10.74 -5.73
N CYS A 338 -9.99 10.25 -4.84
CA CYS A 338 -9.42 8.92 -4.90
C CYS A 338 -9.72 8.15 -3.61
N LEU A 339 -10.13 6.88 -3.72
CA LEU A 339 -10.18 5.92 -2.62
C LEU A 339 -9.04 4.91 -2.76
N ILE A 340 -8.30 4.65 -1.67
CA ILE A 340 -7.16 3.72 -1.68
C ILE A 340 -7.39 2.56 -0.69
N PRO A 341 -7.72 1.37 -1.19
CA PRO A 341 -7.70 0.14 -0.42
C PRO A 341 -6.28 -0.42 -0.34
N CYS A 342 -5.74 -0.51 0.88
CA CYS A 342 -4.40 -1.03 1.12
C CYS A 342 -4.28 -1.69 2.50
N ALA A 343 -3.21 -2.42 2.75
CA ALA A 343 -2.85 -2.81 4.11
C ALA A 343 -2.25 -1.59 4.86
N ILE A 344 -2.33 -1.61 6.20
CA ILE A 344 -1.96 -0.44 7.03
C ILE A 344 -0.48 -0.05 6.92
N ASP A 345 0.41 -0.94 6.49
CA ASP A 345 1.82 -0.64 6.23
C ASP A 345 2.03 0.40 5.12
N GLN A 346 1.05 0.62 4.25
CA GLN A 346 1.12 1.61 3.17
C GLN A 346 0.65 3.01 3.58
N ASP A 347 0.03 3.19 4.76
CA ASP A 347 -0.46 4.50 5.23
C ASP A 347 0.62 5.61 5.23
N PRO A 348 1.91 5.34 5.54
CA PRO A 348 2.95 6.37 5.52
C PRO A 348 3.12 7.08 4.17
N TYR A 349 3.02 6.36 3.04
CA TYR A 349 3.04 6.99 1.71
C TYR A 349 1.88 7.97 1.55
N PHE A 350 0.69 7.56 1.95
CA PHE A 350 -0.51 8.33 1.68
C PHE A 350 -0.76 9.43 2.71
N ARG A 351 -0.19 9.31 3.91
CA ARG A 351 -0.07 10.43 4.83
C ARG A 351 0.81 11.52 4.23
N LEU A 352 1.93 11.15 3.60
CA LEU A 352 2.82 12.08 2.92
C LEU A 352 2.10 12.89 1.83
N VAL A 353 1.29 12.25 0.99
CA VAL A 353 0.50 12.97 -0.03
C VAL A 353 -0.58 13.85 0.57
N ARG A 354 -1.31 13.38 1.59
CA ARG A 354 -2.38 14.15 2.25
C ARG A 354 -1.86 15.42 2.93
N ASP A 355 -0.63 15.38 3.46
CA ASP A 355 0.01 16.51 4.12
C ASP A 355 0.53 17.55 3.11
N ASN A 356 0.79 17.18 1.86
CA ASN A 356 1.49 18.05 0.91
C ASN A 356 0.68 18.41 -0.36
N CYS A 357 -0.35 17.64 -0.74
CA CYS A 357 -1.08 17.83 -2.00
C CYS A 357 -1.71 19.23 -2.14
N HIS A 358 -2.14 19.84 -1.04
CA HIS A 358 -2.75 21.18 -1.01
C HIS A 358 -1.77 22.30 -1.41
N ARG A 359 -0.45 22.03 -1.41
CA ARG A 359 0.61 22.98 -1.78
C ARG A 359 0.92 22.96 -3.29
N MET A 360 0.38 21.99 -4.03
CA MET A 360 0.55 21.93 -5.49
C MET A 360 -0.20 23.08 -6.17
N LYS A 361 0.29 23.48 -7.35
CA LYS A 361 -0.29 24.60 -8.12
C LYS A 361 -1.77 24.37 -8.46
N ALA A 362 -2.14 23.13 -8.72
CA ALA A 362 -3.54 22.71 -8.68
C ALA A 362 -3.65 21.52 -7.73
N PRO A 363 -4.25 21.73 -6.56
CA PRO A 363 -4.35 20.69 -5.56
C PRO A 363 -5.43 19.68 -5.97
N SER A 364 -5.07 18.40 -5.94
CA SER A 364 -6.04 17.30 -5.95
C SER A 364 -6.66 17.14 -4.55
N PRO A 365 -7.90 16.64 -4.43
CA PRO A 365 -8.47 16.26 -3.15
C PRO A 365 -7.55 15.32 -2.37
N LYS A 366 -7.58 15.41 -1.04
CA LYS A 366 -6.86 14.44 -0.20
C LYS A 366 -7.41 13.03 -0.50
N PRO A 367 -6.56 12.04 -0.84
CA PRO A 367 -7.05 10.70 -1.06
C PRO A 367 -7.63 10.12 0.22
N ALA A 368 -8.76 9.43 0.10
CA ALA A 368 -9.36 8.63 1.15
C ALA A 368 -8.69 7.26 1.20
N LEU A 369 -8.69 6.64 2.38
CA LEU A 369 -8.04 5.35 2.62
C LEU A 369 -8.95 4.41 3.37
N ILE A 370 -8.79 3.12 3.11
CA ILE A 370 -9.40 2.03 3.89
C ILE A 370 -8.36 0.93 4.11
N HIS A 371 -8.06 0.63 5.38
CA HIS A 371 -6.92 -0.18 5.77
C HIS A 371 -7.30 -1.61 6.15
N ALA A 372 -6.64 -2.58 5.52
CA ALA A 372 -6.70 -3.99 5.86
C ALA A 372 -5.72 -4.37 6.99
N LYS A 373 -6.12 -5.37 7.77
CA LYS A 373 -5.23 -6.21 8.57
C LYS A 373 -4.37 -7.10 7.68
N PHE A 374 -3.25 -7.56 8.19
CA PHE A 374 -2.45 -8.59 7.52
C PHE A 374 -3.12 -9.95 7.67
N LEU A 375 -3.19 -10.71 6.57
CA LEU A 375 -3.54 -12.12 6.61
C LEU A 375 -2.38 -12.88 7.28
N THR A 376 -2.68 -13.69 8.30
CA THR A 376 -1.65 -14.36 9.11
C THR A 376 -0.84 -15.36 8.29
N ALA A 377 0.45 -15.51 8.58
CA ALA A 377 1.24 -16.60 8.02
C ALA A 377 0.75 -17.97 8.55
N LEU A 378 1.08 -19.04 7.81
CA LEU A 378 0.72 -20.40 8.21
C LEU A 378 1.26 -20.77 9.59
N GLN A 379 2.46 -20.31 9.95
CA GLN A 379 3.10 -20.67 11.22
C GLN A 379 2.46 -20.03 12.46
N GLY A 380 1.53 -19.08 12.31
CA GLY A 380 0.74 -18.56 13.43
C GLY A 380 0.62 -17.04 13.51
N PRO A 381 -0.02 -16.55 14.60
CA PRO A 381 -0.27 -15.14 14.82
C PRO A 381 1.05 -14.35 15.00
N GLY A 382 1.17 -13.22 14.30
CA GLY A 382 2.33 -12.31 14.37
C GLY A 382 3.32 -12.40 13.19
N GLY A 383 3.22 -13.44 12.36
CA GLY A 383 3.95 -13.56 11.10
C GLY A 383 3.18 -12.99 9.90
N LYS A 384 3.86 -12.27 9.01
CA LYS A 384 3.35 -11.91 7.66
C LYS A 384 3.76 -13.01 6.68
N MET A 385 2.88 -13.38 5.76
CA MET A 385 3.26 -14.25 4.64
C MET A 385 4.43 -13.66 3.85
N SER A 386 5.40 -14.50 3.50
CA SER A 386 6.52 -14.10 2.66
C SER A 386 6.66 -15.02 1.46
N ALA A 387 6.83 -14.44 0.27
CA ALA A 387 7.18 -15.20 -0.92
C ALA A 387 8.52 -15.93 -0.79
N SER A 388 9.41 -15.47 0.11
CA SER A 388 10.72 -16.10 0.36
C SER A 388 10.66 -17.35 1.24
N ASP A 389 9.55 -17.59 1.96
CA ASP A 389 9.34 -18.81 2.73
C ASP A 389 8.12 -19.56 2.16
N PRO A 390 8.35 -20.61 1.35
CA PRO A 390 7.29 -21.39 0.73
C PRO A 390 6.36 -22.11 1.73
N THR A 391 6.79 -22.26 2.99
CA THR A 391 6.02 -22.89 4.06
C THR A 391 5.16 -21.90 4.83
N SER A 392 5.39 -20.59 4.64
CA SER A 392 4.62 -19.52 5.30
C SER A 392 3.31 -19.18 4.61
N ALA A 393 3.17 -19.50 3.33
CA ALA A 393 2.10 -18.98 2.49
C ALA A 393 1.47 -20.05 1.58
N ILE A 394 0.20 -19.83 1.24
CA ILE A 394 -0.49 -20.52 0.15
C ILE A 394 -0.37 -19.64 -1.10
N PHE A 395 0.27 -20.17 -2.14
CA PHE A 395 0.44 -19.46 -3.41
C PHE A 395 -0.77 -19.70 -4.31
N MET A 396 -1.05 -18.72 -5.18
CA MET A 396 -2.12 -18.84 -6.18
C MET A 396 -1.82 -19.91 -7.23
N SER A 397 -0.55 -20.30 -7.35
CA SER A 397 -0.06 -21.40 -8.19
C SER A 397 0.01 -22.76 -7.48
N ASP A 398 -0.34 -22.85 -6.18
CA ASP A 398 -0.33 -24.14 -5.48
C ASP A 398 -1.40 -25.08 -6.06
N THR A 399 -1.04 -26.34 -6.24
CA THR A 399 -1.98 -27.41 -6.59
C THR A 399 -2.90 -27.74 -5.42
N GLN A 400 -4.04 -28.34 -5.72
CA GLN A 400 -5.02 -28.81 -4.72
C GLN A 400 -4.37 -29.64 -3.59
N LYS A 401 -3.42 -30.53 -3.94
CA LYS A 401 -2.66 -31.34 -2.97
C LYS A 401 -1.65 -30.52 -2.15
N GLN A 402 -1.03 -29.51 -2.74
CA GLN A 402 -0.11 -28.62 -2.01
C GLN A 402 -0.87 -27.78 -0.98
N ILE A 403 -2.04 -27.25 -1.32
CA ILE A 403 -2.92 -26.50 -0.38
C ILE A 403 -3.26 -27.39 0.82
N GLU A 404 -3.77 -28.60 0.57
CA GLU A 404 -4.09 -29.58 1.63
C GLU A 404 -2.88 -29.88 2.51
N LYS A 405 -1.73 -30.20 1.91
CA LYS A 405 -0.51 -30.51 2.65
C LYS A 405 -0.05 -29.33 3.50
N LYS A 406 -0.11 -28.11 2.97
CA LYS A 406 0.34 -26.91 3.68
C LYS A 406 -0.57 -26.58 4.87
N ILE A 407 -1.88 -26.63 4.69
CA ILE A 407 -2.83 -26.40 5.79
C ILE A 407 -2.69 -27.48 6.86
N ASN A 408 -2.60 -28.75 6.48
CA ASN A 408 -2.48 -29.83 7.46
C ASN A 408 -1.17 -29.77 8.25
N LYS A 409 -0.03 -29.52 7.58
CA LYS A 409 1.31 -29.60 8.18
C LYS A 409 1.79 -28.30 8.83
N TYR A 410 1.51 -27.15 8.23
CA TYR A 410 2.13 -25.88 8.63
C TYR A 410 1.16 -24.91 9.29
N ALA A 411 -0.16 -24.98 9.01
CA ALA A 411 -1.12 -24.09 9.65
C ALA A 411 -1.18 -24.34 11.16
N PHE A 412 -0.83 -23.33 11.94
CA PHE A 412 -0.90 -23.35 13.40
C PHE A 412 -2.34 -23.60 13.86
N SER A 413 -2.48 -24.46 14.87
CA SER A 413 -3.77 -24.90 15.42
C SER A 413 -3.98 -24.30 16.79
N GLY A 414 -5.16 -23.70 17.01
CA GLY A 414 -5.62 -23.27 18.32
C GLY A 414 -6.22 -24.40 19.18
N GLY A 415 -6.23 -25.63 18.66
CA GLY A 415 -6.73 -26.82 19.34
C GLY A 415 -5.78 -27.35 20.43
N ARG A 416 -6.19 -28.44 21.09
CA ARG A 416 -5.38 -29.10 22.14
C ARG A 416 -4.54 -30.23 21.56
N ALA A 417 -3.56 -30.69 22.34
CA ALA A 417 -2.63 -31.72 21.91
C ALA A 417 -3.32 -33.08 21.71
N THR A 418 -4.28 -33.41 22.58
CA THR A 418 -5.06 -34.65 22.50
C THR A 418 -6.52 -34.38 22.19
N LYS A 419 -7.20 -35.39 21.64
CA LYS A 419 -8.63 -35.29 21.30
C LYS A 419 -9.47 -35.11 22.57
N GLU A 420 -9.13 -35.81 23.64
CA GLU A 420 -9.82 -35.77 24.92
C GLU A 420 -9.73 -34.37 25.57
N GLU A 421 -8.55 -33.75 25.52
CA GLU A 421 -8.39 -32.36 25.98
C GLU A 421 -9.18 -31.38 25.12
N HIS A 422 -9.23 -31.61 23.81
CA HIS A 422 -9.96 -30.74 22.89
C HIS A 422 -11.47 -30.84 23.10
N GLU A 423 -12.01 -32.04 23.28
CA GLU A 423 -13.43 -32.25 23.60
C GLU A 423 -13.80 -31.66 24.97
N LYS A 424 -12.87 -31.64 25.93
CA LYS A 424 -13.11 -31.11 27.28
C LYS A 424 -12.95 -29.58 27.39
N TYR A 425 -11.93 -29.01 26.77
CA TYR A 425 -11.54 -27.61 26.94
C TYR A 425 -11.73 -26.75 25.69
N GLY A 426 -12.10 -27.35 24.57
CA GLY A 426 -12.27 -26.65 23.30
C GLY A 426 -10.96 -26.20 22.64
N GLY A 427 -11.11 -25.68 21.42
CA GLY A 427 -10.07 -24.94 20.71
C GLY A 427 -10.23 -23.43 20.86
N ASN A 428 -9.13 -22.71 20.68
CA ASN A 428 -9.12 -21.25 20.63
C ASN A 428 -9.13 -20.75 19.17
N PRO A 429 -10.27 -20.29 18.62
CA PRO A 429 -10.33 -19.80 17.24
C PRO A 429 -9.58 -18.49 17.03
N ASP A 430 -9.30 -17.71 18.08
CA ASP A 430 -8.66 -16.39 17.95
C ASP A 430 -7.15 -16.49 17.62
N VAL A 431 -6.57 -17.70 17.75
CA VAL A 431 -5.18 -18.00 17.37
C VAL A 431 -5.08 -19.08 16.28
N ASP A 432 -6.20 -19.65 15.84
CA ASP A 432 -6.21 -20.74 14.86
C ASP A 432 -6.18 -20.19 13.42
N VAL A 433 -5.14 -20.56 12.66
CA VAL A 433 -4.93 -20.03 11.30
C VAL A 433 -5.97 -20.55 10.32
N ALA A 434 -6.46 -21.79 10.48
CA ALA A 434 -7.50 -22.32 9.59
C ALA A 434 -8.84 -21.61 9.82
N TYR A 435 -9.15 -21.28 11.08
CA TYR A 435 -10.30 -20.42 11.39
C TYR A 435 -10.12 -19.00 10.84
N ASP A 436 -8.95 -18.36 11.03
CA ASP A 436 -8.69 -17.02 10.47
C ASP A 436 -8.87 -17.02 8.95
N TYR A 437 -8.33 -18.00 8.22
CA TYR A 437 -8.51 -18.05 6.77
C TYR A 437 -9.98 -18.18 6.36
N LEU A 438 -10.78 -18.95 7.09
CA LEU A 438 -12.23 -19.03 6.85
C LEU A 438 -12.91 -17.67 7.02
N THR A 439 -12.46 -16.79 7.93
CA THR A 439 -13.05 -15.46 8.07
C THR A 439 -12.80 -14.56 6.85
N TYR A 440 -11.82 -14.87 5.98
CA TYR A 440 -11.60 -14.15 4.72
C TYR A 440 -12.36 -14.77 3.54
N PHE A 441 -12.40 -16.10 3.44
CA PHE A 441 -12.84 -16.80 2.23
C PHE A 441 -14.25 -17.40 2.30
N LEU A 442 -14.76 -17.76 3.48
CA LEU A 442 -16.12 -18.29 3.62
C LEU A 442 -17.14 -17.15 3.52
N GLU A 443 -18.09 -17.20 2.60
CA GLU A 443 -19.07 -16.11 2.41
C GLU A 443 -20.16 -16.05 3.50
N ASP A 444 -20.56 -17.20 4.04
CA ASP A 444 -21.67 -17.34 4.98
C ASP A 444 -21.25 -16.94 6.41
N ASP A 445 -21.92 -15.91 6.96
CA ASP A 445 -21.66 -15.40 8.31
C ASP A 445 -22.26 -16.31 9.40
N GLU A 446 -23.38 -17.01 9.11
CA GLU A 446 -24.04 -17.92 10.05
C GLU A 446 -23.22 -19.22 10.17
N GLU A 447 -22.74 -19.77 9.05
CA GLU A 447 -21.85 -20.93 9.07
C GLU A 447 -20.56 -20.61 9.83
N LEU A 448 -19.96 -19.44 9.59
CA LEU A 448 -18.74 -19.01 10.28
C LEU A 448 -18.95 -18.91 11.80
N ALA A 449 -20.08 -18.35 12.23
CA ALA A 449 -20.45 -18.27 13.64
C ALA A 449 -20.63 -19.67 14.25
N GLN A 450 -21.31 -20.58 13.55
CA GLN A 450 -21.49 -21.96 14.01
C GLN A 450 -20.14 -22.70 14.15
N ILE A 451 -19.23 -22.51 13.20
CA ILE A 451 -17.87 -23.06 13.26
C ILE A 451 -17.13 -22.54 14.50
N ARG A 452 -17.21 -21.23 14.76
CA ARG A 452 -16.57 -20.60 15.94
C ARG A 452 -17.05 -21.23 17.24
N GLU A 453 -18.37 -21.32 17.42
CA GLU A 453 -18.97 -21.84 18.66
C GLU A 453 -18.71 -23.35 18.82
N SER A 454 -18.80 -24.11 17.73
CA SER A 454 -18.55 -25.56 17.76
C SER A 454 -17.08 -25.90 18.05
N TYR A 455 -16.14 -25.07 17.57
CA TYR A 455 -14.72 -25.21 17.85
C TYR A 455 -14.38 -24.84 19.31
N LYS A 456 -14.96 -23.75 19.83
CA LYS A 456 -14.84 -23.37 21.25
C LYS A 456 -15.45 -24.41 22.18
N ALA A 457 -16.53 -25.05 21.79
CA ALA A 457 -17.18 -26.11 22.56
C ALA A 457 -16.42 -27.46 22.50
N GLY A 458 -15.40 -27.60 21.64
CA GLY A 458 -14.66 -28.85 21.46
C GLY A 458 -15.37 -29.91 20.62
N THR A 459 -16.59 -29.62 20.15
CA THR A 459 -17.39 -30.53 19.29
C THR A 459 -16.84 -30.62 17.86
N LEU A 460 -16.21 -29.56 17.37
CA LEU A 460 -15.52 -29.53 16.09
C LEU A 460 -14.02 -29.75 16.32
N SER A 461 -13.46 -30.84 15.80
CA SER A 461 -12.01 -31.08 15.89
C SER A 461 -11.20 -30.20 14.94
N THR A 462 -9.94 -29.90 15.28
CA THR A 462 -9.00 -29.19 14.40
C THR A 462 -8.90 -29.83 13.02
N GLY A 463 -8.91 -31.17 12.92
CA GLY A 463 -8.86 -31.86 11.64
C GLY A 463 -10.08 -31.56 10.75
N ASN A 464 -11.27 -31.45 11.35
CA ASN A 464 -12.48 -31.11 10.61
C ASN A 464 -12.55 -29.61 10.26
N LEU A 465 -12.05 -28.73 11.13
CA LEU A 465 -11.88 -27.30 10.84
C LEU A 465 -10.93 -27.09 9.64
N LYS A 466 -9.76 -27.75 9.66
CA LYS A 466 -8.80 -27.71 8.54
C LYS A 466 -9.41 -28.25 7.25
N LYS A 467 -10.19 -29.34 7.29
CA LYS A 467 -10.89 -29.85 6.10
C LYS A 467 -11.85 -28.82 5.48
N LYS A 468 -12.63 -28.09 6.30
CA LYS A 468 -13.49 -27.00 5.83
C LYS A 468 -12.67 -25.88 5.18
N CYS A 469 -11.59 -25.45 5.84
CA CYS A 469 -10.66 -24.45 5.32
C CYS A 469 -10.06 -24.89 3.97
N ILE A 470 -9.56 -26.12 3.88
CA ILE A 470 -8.99 -26.70 2.66
C ILE A 470 -10.02 -26.65 1.52
N ALA A 471 -11.26 -27.09 1.75
CA ALA A 471 -12.29 -27.10 0.72
C ALA A 471 -12.56 -25.70 0.14
N GLU A 472 -12.68 -24.67 1.00
CA GLU A 472 -12.90 -23.29 0.54
C GLU A 472 -11.68 -22.73 -0.21
N LEU A 473 -10.46 -22.97 0.28
CA LEU A 473 -9.24 -22.52 -0.40
C LEU A 473 -9.03 -23.23 -1.74
N GLN A 474 -9.31 -24.53 -1.81
CA GLN A 474 -9.22 -25.33 -3.02
C GLN A 474 -10.20 -24.83 -4.09
N LYS A 475 -11.44 -24.53 -3.69
CA LYS A 475 -12.46 -23.90 -4.54
C LYS A 475 -12.02 -22.52 -5.03
N PHE A 476 -11.53 -21.67 -4.13
CA PHE A 476 -11.07 -20.33 -4.47
C PHE A 476 -9.88 -20.33 -5.44
N VAL A 477 -8.81 -21.07 -5.11
CA VAL A 477 -7.60 -21.16 -5.93
C VAL A 477 -7.87 -21.87 -7.25
N GLY A 478 -8.70 -22.91 -7.26
CA GLY A 478 -9.14 -23.60 -8.48
C GLY A 478 -9.83 -22.64 -9.46
N GLY A 479 -10.85 -21.92 -9.00
CA GLY A 479 -11.55 -20.95 -9.85
C GLY A 479 -10.67 -19.77 -10.27
N PHE A 480 -9.70 -19.37 -9.45
CA PHE A 480 -8.68 -18.39 -9.84
C PHE A 480 -7.80 -18.90 -10.98
N GLN A 481 -7.28 -20.14 -10.87
CA GLN A 481 -6.41 -20.74 -11.89
C GLN A 481 -7.12 -20.88 -13.23
N GLU A 482 -8.40 -21.22 -13.23
CA GLU A 482 -9.25 -21.24 -14.44
C GLU A 482 -9.29 -19.86 -15.12
N ARG A 483 -9.63 -18.80 -14.37
CA ARG A 483 -9.66 -17.42 -14.91
C ARG A 483 -8.28 -16.93 -15.35
N ARG A 484 -7.22 -17.34 -14.66
CA ARG A 484 -5.85 -16.98 -15.01
C ARG A 484 -5.44 -17.54 -16.37
N ASN A 485 -5.94 -18.72 -16.74
CA ASN A 485 -5.68 -19.28 -18.06
C ASN A 485 -6.34 -18.48 -19.19
N GLU A 486 -7.38 -17.70 -18.89
CA GLU A 486 -8.07 -16.81 -19.84
C GLU A 486 -7.39 -15.44 -19.99
N ALA A 487 -6.45 -15.09 -19.09
CA ALA A 487 -5.67 -13.85 -19.14
C ALA A 487 -4.54 -13.93 -20.17
N THR A 488 -4.91 -14.00 -21.46
CA THR A 488 -3.99 -14.01 -22.59
C THR A 488 -3.24 -12.67 -22.73
N ASP A 489 -2.19 -12.64 -23.54
CA ASP A 489 -1.43 -11.41 -23.82
C ASP A 489 -2.33 -10.32 -24.45
N ASP A 490 -3.26 -10.69 -25.33
CA ASP A 490 -4.26 -9.75 -25.88
C ASP A 490 -5.18 -9.15 -24.81
N VAL A 491 -5.52 -9.93 -23.77
CA VAL A 491 -6.33 -9.43 -22.65
C VAL A 491 -5.48 -8.50 -21.79
N LEU A 492 -4.25 -8.91 -21.48
CA LEU A 492 -3.28 -8.10 -20.74
C LEU A 492 -3.06 -6.74 -21.40
N ASP A 493 -2.79 -6.71 -22.71
CA ASP A 493 -2.58 -5.50 -23.48
C ASP A 493 -3.78 -4.55 -23.40
N LYS A 494 -5.01 -5.07 -23.41
CA LYS A 494 -6.22 -4.25 -23.25
C LYS A 494 -6.32 -3.61 -21.87
N PHE A 495 -5.95 -4.32 -20.81
CA PHE A 495 -5.91 -3.75 -19.46
C PHE A 495 -4.80 -2.70 -19.31
N MET A 496 -3.65 -2.94 -19.95
CA MET A 496 -2.45 -2.09 -19.86
C MET A 496 -2.40 -0.93 -20.85
N THR A 497 -3.29 -0.92 -21.85
CA THR A 497 -3.41 0.20 -22.79
C THR A 497 -4.28 1.30 -22.19
N PRO A 498 -3.76 2.54 -22.08
CA PRO A 498 -4.56 3.70 -21.66
C PRO A 498 -5.77 3.91 -22.58
N ARG A 499 -6.94 4.08 -21.99
CA ARG A 499 -8.20 4.30 -22.72
C ARG A 499 -9.21 5.02 -21.84
N LYS A 500 -10.20 5.66 -22.46
CA LYS A 500 -11.32 6.23 -21.72
C LYS A 500 -12.10 5.11 -21.02
N MET A 501 -12.38 5.29 -19.73
CA MET A 501 -13.15 4.33 -18.93
C MET A 501 -14.66 4.48 -19.12
N GLU A 502 -15.38 3.37 -19.03
CA GLU A 502 -16.85 3.32 -19.11
C GLU A 502 -17.44 2.83 -17.78
N TYR A 503 -18.21 3.69 -17.11
CA TYR A 503 -18.84 3.43 -15.81
C TYR A 503 -20.11 4.27 -15.66
N ALA A 504 -21.07 3.82 -14.85
CA ALA A 504 -22.33 4.51 -14.60
C ALA A 504 -22.36 5.24 -13.25
N GLY A 505 -21.58 4.82 -12.26
CA GLY A 505 -21.56 5.41 -10.92
C GLY A 505 -22.87 5.16 -10.15
N ASN A 506 -23.27 6.11 -9.29
CA ASN A 506 -24.45 5.95 -8.45
C ASN A 506 -25.75 5.94 -9.28
N PRO A 507 -26.55 4.85 -9.26
CA PRO A 507 -27.82 4.79 -9.98
C PRO A 507 -28.92 5.69 -9.39
N HIS A 508 -28.78 6.10 -8.13
CA HIS A 508 -29.78 6.86 -7.37
C HIS A 508 -29.14 8.05 -6.62
N PRO A 509 -28.61 9.05 -7.33
CA PRO A 509 -27.98 10.21 -6.70
C PRO A 509 -29.02 11.10 -6.01
N ILE A 510 -28.67 11.62 -4.84
CA ILE A 510 -29.43 12.66 -4.17
C ILE A 510 -29.12 13.97 -4.91
N LYS A 511 -30.12 14.49 -5.62
CA LYS A 511 -30.04 15.84 -6.19
C LYS A 511 -30.01 16.83 -5.05
N VAL A 512 -28.81 17.24 -4.64
CA VAL A 512 -28.65 18.46 -3.86
C VAL A 512 -29.00 19.59 -4.83
N GLU A 513 -30.14 20.25 -4.64
CA GLU A 513 -30.38 21.53 -5.30
C GLU A 513 -29.20 22.42 -4.93
N GLU A 514 -28.34 22.71 -5.90
CA GLU A 514 -27.39 23.78 -5.77
C GLU A 514 -28.21 25.01 -5.36
N ALA A 515 -27.97 25.52 -4.16
CA ALA A 515 -28.48 26.81 -3.77
C ALA A 515 -27.81 27.85 -4.68
N VAL A 516 -28.39 28.02 -5.87
CA VAL A 516 -28.07 29.07 -6.80
C VAL A 516 -28.33 30.36 -6.06
N VAL A 517 -27.27 31.07 -5.73
CA VAL A 517 -27.31 32.50 -5.43
C VAL A 517 -27.76 33.20 -6.72
N GLN A 518 -29.06 33.18 -6.97
CA GLN A 518 -29.75 34.07 -7.89
C GLN A 518 -30.47 35.11 -7.04
N GLN A 519 -29.71 36.10 -6.58
CA GLN A 519 -30.22 37.45 -6.47
C GLN A 519 -29.38 38.32 -7.40
N ASN A 520 -29.79 38.35 -8.67
CA ASN A 520 -29.55 39.48 -9.55
C ASN A 520 -30.85 39.69 -10.32
N GLY A 521 -31.84 40.24 -9.60
CA GLY A 521 -32.87 41.09 -10.20
C GLY A 521 -32.32 42.51 -10.21
N GLU A 522 -32.42 43.14 -11.37
CA GLU A 522 -31.89 44.46 -11.73
C GLU A 522 -32.05 45.54 -10.63
N THR A 523 -30.98 46.28 -10.37
CA THR A 523 -31.05 47.74 -10.17
C THR A 523 -29.66 48.36 -10.34
N THR A 524 -29.67 49.50 -11.00
CA THR A 524 -28.58 50.31 -11.54
C THR A 524 -27.44 50.61 -10.54
N GLU A 525 -26.20 50.57 -11.02
CA GLU A 525 -25.00 50.93 -10.26
C GLU A 525 -25.01 52.40 -9.78
N GLU A 526 -24.98 52.61 -8.47
CA GLU A 526 -24.37 53.80 -7.84
C GLU A 526 -23.25 53.37 -6.87
N LYS A 527 -22.12 54.08 -6.94
CA LYS A 527 -20.86 53.78 -6.22
C LYS A 527 -21.00 53.91 -4.69
N PRO A 528 -20.30 53.09 -3.88
CA PRO A 528 -20.48 53.11 -2.43
C PRO A 528 -19.71 54.26 -1.74
N ASP A 529 -20.39 54.92 -0.81
CA ASP A 529 -19.93 56.03 0.02
C ASP A 529 -18.95 55.60 1.14
N ARG A 530 -18.01 56.48 1.49
CA ARG A 530 -16.87 56.27 2.40
C ARG A 530 -17.25 56.18 3.89
N ASN A 531 -18.52 56.33 4.26
CA ASN A 531 -18.93 56.43 5.68
C ASN A 531 -19.06 55.08 6.41
N GLY A 532 -19.54 54.01 5.76
CA GLY A 532 -19.80 52.72 6.44
C GLY A 532 -18.54 51.97 6.92
N LYS A 533 -17.36 52.28 6.35
CA LYS A 533 -16.07 51.73 6.83
C LYS A 533 -15.59 52.38 8.13
N ARG A 534 -16.04 53.61 8.43
CA ARG A 534 -15.60 54.37 9.60
C ARG A 534 -16.40 54.00 10.85
N GLU A 535 -17.70 53.75 10.69
CA GLU A 535 -18.58 53.29 11.76
C GLU A 535 -18.21 51.88 12.26
N ARG A 536 -18.03 50.91 11.34
CA ARG A 536 -17.58 49.55 11.72
C ARG A 536 -16.21 49.50 12.39
N LYS A 537 -15.37 50.52 12.17
CA LYS A 537 -14.06 50.64 12.80
C LYS A 537 -14.15 51.29 14.19
N LEU A 538 -15.12 52.20 14.40
CA LEU A 538 -15.43 52.75 15.72
C LEU A 538 -16.07 51.70 16.62
N GLU A 539 -17.04 50.93 16.12
CA GLU A 539 -17.68 49.86 16.89
C GLU A 539 -16.67 48.81 17.38
N LYS A 540 -15.76 48.36 16.52
CA LYS A 540 -14.68 47.45 16.91
C LYS A 540 -13.71 48.06 17.93
N LEU A 541 -13.55 49.37 17.95
CA LEU A 541 -12.67 50.07 18.90
C LEU A 541 -13.35 50.20 20.28
N GLU A 542 -14.66 50.47 20.30
CA GLU A 542 -15.44 50.52 21.54
C GLU A 542 -15.61 49.14 22.17
N GLN A 543 -15.79 48.10 21.37
CA GLN A 543 -15.87 46.72 21.86
C GLN A 543 -14.56 46.30 22.52
N LYS A 544 -13.40 46.63 21.93
CA LYS A 544 -12.08 46.42 22.54
C LYS A 544 -11.83 47.25 23.80
N LYS A 545 -12.43 48.43 23.93
CA LYS A 545 -12.34 49.24 25.16
C LYS A 545 -13.16 48.60 26.29
N ARG A 546 -14.36 48.11 26.01
CA ARG A 546 -15.21 47.42 27.00
C ARG A 546 -14.58 46.12 27.48
N GLU A 547 -13.96 45.34 26.60
CA GLU A 547 -13.22 44.13 26.98
C GLU A 547 -12.06 44.44 27.94
N LYS A 548 -11.30 45.50 27.68
CA LYS A 548 -10.20 45.92 28.56
C LYS A 548 -10.66 46.49 29.90
N GLU A 549 -11.82 47.12 29.97
CA GLU A 549 -12.40 47.58 31.25
C GLU A 549 -12.91 46.41 32.09
N LEU A 550 -13.53 45.40 31.46
CA LEU A 550 -13.97 44.18 32.13
C LEU A 550 -12.78 43.38 32.66
N GLU A 551 -11.68 43.30 31.91
CA GLU A 551 -10.45 42.64 32.34
C GLU A 551 -9.80 43.36 33.55
N LYS A 552 -9.79 44.69 33.54
CA LYS A 552 -9.33 45.49 34.70
C LYS A 552 -10.22 45.33 35.94
N LEU A 553 -11.53 45.21 35.76
CA LEU A 553 -12.46 44.97 36.88
C LEU A 553 -12.26 43.57 37.47
N ALA A 554 -12.00 42.58 36.62
CA ALA A 554 -11.72 41.20 37.04
C ALA A 554 -10.40 41.09 37.82
N LEU A 555 -9.38 41.87 37.45
CA LEU A 555 -8.11 41.96 38.17
C LEU A 555 -8.27 42.63 39.55
N ARG A 556 -9.03 43.73 39.65
CA ARG A 556 -9.32 44.39 40.94
C ARG A 556 -10.05 43.48 41.93
N ASN A 557 -11.04 42.71 41.45
CA ASN A 557 -11.78 41.75 42.28
C ASN A 557 -10.94 40.53 42.70
N ARG A 558 -9.79 40.29 42.04
CA ARG A 558 -8.85 39.23 42.39
C ARG A 558 -7.91 39.67 43.51
N ASP A 559 -7.44 40.93 43.46
CA ASP A 559 -6.56 41.50 44.48
C ASP A 559 -7.28 41.74 45.82
N GLU A 560 -8.59 42.05 45.80
CA GLU A 560 -9.41 42.17 47.03
C GLU A 560 -9.69 40.82 47.71
N LYS A 561 -9.65 39.69 46.98
CA LYS A 561 -9.86 38.35 47.54
C LYS A 561 -8.60 37.68 48.09
N SER A 562 -7.41 38.24 47.82
CA SER A 562 -6.13 37.78 48.39
C SER A 562 -5.72 38.48 49.69
N GLY A 563 -6.54 39.41 50.21
CA GLY A 563 -6.30 40.16 51.45
C GLY A 563 -7.03 39.63 52.69
N GLU A 564 -7.91 38.64 52.56
CA GLU A 564 -8.63 37.99 53.67
C GLU A 564 -8.45 36.46 53.62
N SER A 565 -7.22 36.00 53.87
CA SER A 565 -6.91 34.65 54.35
C SER A 565 -5.47 34.55 54.85
#